data_AF-A0A8S3Q987-F1
#
_entry.id   AF-A0A8S3Q987-F1
#
_cell.length_a   1.000
_cell.length_b   1.000
_cell.length_c   1.000
_cell.angle_alpha   90.00
_cell.angle_beta   90.00
_cell.angle_gamma   90.00
#
_symmetry.space_group_name_H-M   'P 1'
#
loop_
_entity.id
_entity.type
_entity.pdbx_description
1 polymer ?
#
loop_
_entity_poly.entity_id
_entity_poly.type
_entity_poly.pdbx_seq_one_letter_code
_entity_poly.pdbx_strand_id
1 'polypeptide(L)'
;MQFIKRKAQSRSHFRDYIAAEDKVKGLMMRHKTLSESNKDLIDNLVNMGDELDTLRQEFEKEKSEHDKVKMSNNRILSQLQQKHDKTQNQNKHDEQEIMLNKGDQREKHADLGLIVMAINNMAEGCRKYYDPPVEQMKFQDKLLRIKEHLKDRIDVSKMAGGGSTLQSSGDENKSRHKKKT
;
A
#
# COMPACT_ATOMS: atom_id res chain seq x y z
N MET A 1 -23.42 -29.70 116.80
CA MET A 1 -23.63 -30.12 115.38
C MET A 1 -24.12 -29.01 114.43
N GLN A 2 -24.88 -27.99 114.87
CA GLN A 2 -25.42 -26.97 113.94
C GLN A 2 -24.37 -26.03 113.30
N PHE A 3 -23.29 -25.68 114.01
CA PHE A 3 -22.22 -24.83 113.48
C PHE A 3 -21.44 -25.49 112.33
N ILE A 4 -21.26 -26.81 112.38
CA ILE A 4 -20.56 -27.57 111.33
C ILE A 4 -21.43 -27.60 110.05
N LYS A 5 -22.74 -27.77 110.17
CA LYS A 5 -23.68 -27.69 109.04
C LYS A 5 -23.69 -26.30 108.38
N ARG A 6 -23.73 -25.21 109.16
CA ARG A 6 -23.66 -23.84 108.60
C ARG A 6 -22.35 -23.55 107.88
N LYS A 7 -21.22 -24.02 108.43
CA LYS A 7 -19.89 -23.85 107.79
C LYS A 7 -19.77 -24.67 106.49
N ALA A 8 -20.35 -25.86 106.43
CA ALA A 8 -20.42 -26.66 105.21
C ALA A 8 -21.29 -26.00 104.13
N GLN A 9 -22.45 -25.47 104.51
CA GLN A 9 -23.38 -24.79 103.59
C GLN A 9 -22.80 -23.49 103.00
N SER A 10 -22.13 -22.67 103.82
CA SER A 10 -21.45 -21.46 103.35
C SER A 10 -20.29 -21.79 102.39
N ARG A 11 -19.55 -22.88 102.64
CA ARG A 11 -18.50 -23.37 101.71
C ARG A 11 -19.06 -23.89 100.38
N SER A 12 -20.25 -24.49 100.39
CA SER A 12 -20.94 -24.91 99.15
C SER A 12 -21.33 -23.71 98.30
N HIS A 13 -22.03 -22.73 98.89
CA HIS A 13 -22.42 -21.52 98.17
C HIS A 13 -21.24 -20.73 97.60
N PHE A 14 -20.12 -20.68 98.32
CA PHE A 14 -18.89 -20.06 97.81
C PHE A 14 -18.31 -20.82 96.61
N ARG A 15 -18.31 -22.16 96.62
CA ARG A 15 -17.87 -22.95 95.46
C ARG A 15 -18.78 -22.76 94.26
N ASP A 16 -20.10 -22.71 94.47
CA ASP A 16 -21.07 -22.51 93.40
C ASP A 16 -20.93 -21.10 92.79
N TYR A 17 -20.64 -20.09 93.62
CA TYR A 17 -20.34 -18.73 93.17
C TYR A 17 -19.06 -18.66 92.31
N ILE A 18 -17.96 -19.29 92.76
CA ILE A 18 -16.71 -19.36 91.99
C ILE A 18 -16.90 -20.13 90.67
N ALA A 19 -17.69 -21.22 90.68
CA ALA A 19 -18.01 -21.98 89.48
C ALA A 19 -18.88 -21.18 88.49
N ALA A 20 -19.76 -20.30 88.98
CA ALA A 20 -20.52 -19.38 88.13
C ALA A 20 -19.63 -18.28 87.53
N GLU A 21 -18.71 -17.72 88.32
CA GLU A 21 -17.75 -16.71 87.86
C GLU A 21 -16.81 -17.25 86.76
N ASP A 22 -16.38 -18.51 86.89
CA ASP A 22 -15.53 -19.18 85.89
C ASP A 22 -16.26 -19.41 84.55
N LYS A 23 -17.55 -19.78 84.60
CA LYS A 23 -18.39 -19.90 83.40
C LYS A 23 -18.57 -18.55 82.69
N VAL A 24 -18.75 -17.47 83.46
CA VAL A 24 -18.86 -16.11 82.91
C VAL A 24 -17.56 -15.68 82.25
N LYS A 25 -16.40 -15.96 82.87
CA LYS A 25 -15.08 -15.71 82.26
C LYS A 25 -14.89 -16.51 80.97
N GLY A 26 -15.24 -17.80 80.96
CA GLY A 26 -15.19 -18.64 79.77
C GLY A 26 -16.07 -18.11 78.62
N LEU A 27 -17.27 -17.63 78.95
CA LEU A 27 -18.16 -17.00 77.97
C LEU A 27 -17.59 -15.69 77.42
N MET A 28 -17.02 -14.85 78.29
CA MET A 28 -16.41 -13.57 77.91
C MET A 28 -15.19 -13.78 76.98
N MET A 29 -14.34 -14.77 77.27
CA MET A 29 -13.21 -15.12 76.42
C MET A 29 -13.66 -15.63 75.04
N ARG A 30 -14.68 -16.48 74.97
CA ARG A 30 -15.24 -16.95 73.69
C ARG A 30 -15.83 -15.81 72.89
N HIS A 31 -16.59 -14.92 73.54
CA HIS A 31 -17.14 -13.74 72.88
C HIS A 31 -16.04 -12.84 72.33
N LYS A 32 -14.96 -12.62 73.09
CA LYS A 32 -13.80 -11.85 72.64
C LYS A 32 -13.17 -12.48 71.40
N THR A 33 -12.83 -13.78 71.44
CA THR A 33 -12.24 -14.48 70.29
C THR A 33 -13.15 -14.47 69.06
N LEU A 34 -14.46 -14.67 69.24
CA LEU A 34 -15.42 -14.63 68.13
C LEU A 34 -15.54 -13.21 67.55
N SER A 35 -15.52 -12.19 68.41
CA SER A 35 -15.57 -10.79 67.97
C SER A 35 -14.31 -10.38 67.21
N GLU A 36 -13.13 -10.85 67.65
CA GLU A 36 -11.86 -10.64 66.95
C GLU A 36 -11.87 -11.34 65.59
N SER A 37 -12.21 -12.63 65.55
CA SER A 37 -12.31 -13.38 64.30
C SER A 37 -13.33 -12.79 63.31
N ASN A 38 -14.44 -12.26 63.80
CA ASN A 38 -15.44 -11.61 62.96
C ASN A 38 -14.92 -10.29 62.36
N LYS A 39 -14.12 -9.52 63.12
CA LYS A 39 -13.46 -8.32 62.59
C LYS A 39 -12.46 -8.68 61.50
N ASP A 40 -11.61 -9.67 61.76
CA ASP A 40 -10.62 -10.13 60.77
C ASP A 40 -11.31 -10.59 59.48
N LEU A 41 -12.46 -11.27 59.57
CA LEU A 41 -13.22 -11.69 58.41
C LEU A 41 -13.78 -10.50 57.62
N ILE A 42 -14.31 -9.49 58.31
CA ILE A 42 -14.83 -8.26 57.69
C ILE A 42 -13.69 -7.52 56.98
N ASP A 43 -12.55 -7.36 57.63
CA ASP A 43 -11.39 -6.66 57.06
C ASP A 43 -10.88 -7.40 55.80
N ASN A 44 -10.80 -8.73 55.83
CA ASN A 44 -10.45 -9.52 54.64
C ASN A 44 -11.46 -9.38 53.51
N LEU A 45 -12.75 -9.28 53.82
CA LEU A 45 -13.80 -9.11 52.82
C LEU A 45 -13.71 -7.72 52.16
N VAL A 46 -13.42 -6.68 52.94
CA VAL A 46 -13.16 -5.34 52.42
C VAL A 46 -11.93 -5.34 51.51
N ASN A 47 -10.82 -5.93 51.96
CA ASN A 47 -9.60 -6.02 51.16
C ASN A 47 -9.82 -6.77 49.84
N MET A 48 -10.54 -7.90 49.87
CA MET A 48 -10.91 -8.63 48.65
C MET A 48 -11.82 -7.81 47.73
N GLY A 49 -12.71 -7.00 48.29
CA GLY A 49 -13.53 -6.06 47.53
C GLY A 49 -12.69 -5.02 46.79
N ASP A 50 -11.74 -4.40 47.50
CA ASP A 50 -10.81 -3.43 46.93
C ASP A 50 -9.91 -4.07 45.84
N GLU A 51 -9.40 -5.28 46.09
CA GLU A 51 -8.62 -6.04 45.10
C GLU A 51 -9.44 -6.35 43.85
N LEU A 52 -10.71 -6.74 43.99
CA LEU A 52 -11.60 -7.00 42.86
C LEU A 52 -11.82 -5.72 42.04
N ASP A 53 -12.07 -4.60 42.71
CA ASP A 53 -12.30 -3.32 42.05
C ASP A 53 -11.05 -2.84 41.30
N THR A 54 -9.85 -3.01 41.88
CA THR A 54 -8.59 -2.69 41.17
C THR A 54 -8.39 -3.59 39.95
N LEU A 55 -8.55 -4.91 40.09
CA LEU A 55 -8.40 -5.85 38.99
C LEU A 55 -9.40 -5.58 37.86
N ARG A 56 -10.64 -5.19 38.21
CA ARG A 56 -11.66 -4.81 37.24
C ARG A 56 -11.26 -3.55 36.46
N GLN A 57 -10.70 -2.55 37.12
CA GLN A 57 -10.23 -1.33 36.46
C GLN A 57 -9.06 -1.63 35.52
N GLU A 58 -8.11 -2.47 35.94
CA GLU A 58 -7.00 -2.90 35.10
C GLU A 58 -7.48 -3.68 33.87
N PHE A 59 -8.44 -4.59 34.06
CA PHE A 59 -9.02 -5.34 32.97
C PHE A 59 -9.72 -4.44 31.94
N GLU A 60 -10.54 -3.49 32.38
CA GLU A 60 -11.21 -2.56 31.45
C GLU A 60 -10.21 -1.65 30.73
N LYS A 61 -9.13 -1.23 31.40
CA LYS A 61 -8.04 -0.49 30.76
C LYS A 61 -7.37 -1.32 29.67
N GLU A 62 -6.95 -2.54 29.99
CA GLU A 62 -6.27 -3.43 29.03
C GLU A 62 -7.18 -3.75 27.84
N LYS A 63 -8.46 -4.02 28.10
CA LYS A 63 -9.47 -4.24 27.06
C LYS A 63 -9.64 -3.03 26.14
N SER A 64 -9.72 -1.83 26.71
CA SER A 64 -9.78 -0.59 25.93
C SER A 64 -8.53 -0.39 25.06
N GLU A 65 -7.32 -0.63 25.61
CA GLU A 65 -6.08 -0.54 24.83
C GLU A 65 -6.03 -1.58 23.71
N HIS A 66 -6.43 -2.82 23.99
CA HIS A 66 -6.53 -3.86 22.98
C HIS A 66 -7.49 -3.47 21.85
N ASP A 67 -8.65 -2.90 22.17
CA ASP A 67 -9.61 -2.44 21.17
C ASP A 67 -9.05 -1.28 20.32
N LYS A 68 -8.31 -0.35 20.92
CA LYS A 68 -7.60 0.71 20.16
C LYS A 68 -6.57 0.12 19.19
N VAL A 69 -5.77 -0.84 19.65
CA VAL A 69 -4.76 -1.52 18.81
C VAL A 69 -5.44 -2.24 17.65
N LYS A 70 -6.53 -2.97 17.92
CA LYS A 70 -7.31 -3.66 16.89
C LYS A 70 -7.85 -2.70 15.84
N MET A 71 -8.39 -1.55 16.25
CA MET A 71 -8.88 -0.52 15.32
C MET A 71 -7.75 0.10 14.49
N SER A 72 -6.60 0.36 15.11
CA SER A 72 -5.41 0.85 14.42
C SER A 72 -4.92 -0.16 13.37
N ASN A 73 -4.81 -1.43 13.73
CA ASN A 73 -4.39 -2.50 12.83
C ASN A 73 -5.35 -2.66 11.65
N ASN A 74 -6.66 -2.63 11.90
CA ASN A 74 -7.67 -2.69 10.84
C ASN A 74 -7.54 -1.52 9.86
N ARG A 75 -7.26 -0.31 10.37
CA ARG A 75 -7.01 0.87 9.53
C ARG A 75 -5.77 0.68 8.66
N ILE A 76 -4.65 0.24 9.25
CA ILE A 76 -3.40 0.00 8.52
C ILE A 76 -3.62 -1.07 7.45
N LEU A 77 -4.30 -2.17 7.80
CA LEU A 77 -4.61 -3.24 6.86
C LEU A 77 -5.45 -2.74 5.68
N SER A 78 -6.49 -1.94 5.95
CA SER A 78 -7.32 -1.35 4.90
C SER A 78 -6.53 -0.41 3.98
N GLN A 79 -5.61 0.38 4.53
CA GLN A 79 -4.74 1.26 3.73
C GLN A 79 -3.77 0.47 2.84
N LEU A 80 -3.17 -0.60 3.39
CA LEU A 80 -2.29 -1.48 2.64
C LEU A 80 -3.06 -2.18 1.50
N GLN A 81 -4.27 -2.67 1.79
CA GLN A 81 -5.12 -3.29 0.79
C GLN A 81 -5.46 -2.32 -0.35
N GLN A 82 -5.87 -1.08 -0.01
CA GLN A 82 -6.15 -0.06 -1.02
C GLN A 82 -4.93 0.25 -1.89
N LYS A 83 -3.73 0.34 -1.29
CA LYS A 83 -2.49 0.57 -2.03
C LYS A 83 -2.17 -0.60 -2.96
N HIS A 84 -2.32 -1.82 -2.45
CA HIS A 84 -2.13 -3.03 -3.24
C HIS A 84 -3.08 -3.07 -4.44
N ASP A 85 -4.36 -2.84 -4.24
CA ASP A 85 -5.38 -2.86 -5.31
C ASP A 85 -5.10 -1.79 -6.36
N LYS A 86 -4.69 -0.58 -5.93
CA LYS A 86 -4.29 0.49 -6.84
C LYS A 86 -3.10 0.07 -7.71
N THR A 87 -2.04 -0.46 -7.10
CA THR A 87 -0.85 -0.91 -7.83
C THR A 87 -1.18 -2.08 -8.76
N GLN A 88 -1.99 -3.04 -8.31
CA GLN A 88 -2.40 -4.18 -9.11
C GLN A 88 -3.22 -3.74 -10.34
N ASN A 89 -4.14 -2.80 -10.15
CA ASN A 89 -4.93 -2.26 -11.26
C ASN A 89 -4.07 -1.46 -12.24
N GLN A 90 -3.10 -0.68 -11.74
CA GLN A 90 -2.15 0.02 -12.59
C GLN A 90 -1.30 -0.97 -13.41
N ASN A 91 -0.76 -2.01 -12.78
CA ASN A 91 0.01 -3.03 -13.48
C ASN A 91 -0.81 -3.73 -14.57
N LYS A 92 -2.08 -4.07 -14.30
CA LYS A 92 -2.97 -4.66 -15.31
C LYS A 92 -3.20 -3.71 -16.49
N HIS A 93 -3.40 -2.42 -16.21
CA HIS A 93 -3.54 -1.41 -17.25
C HIS A 93 -2.28 -1.32 -18.11
N ASP A 94 -1.11 -1.22 -17.48
CA ASP A 94 0.17 -1.11 -18.18
C ASP A 94 0.50 -2.38 -18.99
N GLU A 95 0.16 -3.57 -18.47
CA GLU A 95 0.26 -4.84 -19.19
C GLU A 95 -0.62 -4.86 -20.45
N GLN A 96 -1.85 -4.34 -20.37
CA GLN A 96 -2.74 -4.21 -21.51
C GLN A 96 -2.19 -3.23 -22.54
N GLU A 97 -1.70 -2.07 -22.11
CA GLU A 97 -1.09 -1.08 -22.99
C GLU A 97 0.13 -1.64 -23.73
N ILE A 98 1.01 -2.35 -23.01
CA ILE A 98 2.17 -3.03 -23.62
C ILE A 98 1.70 -4.08 -24.64
N MET A 99 0.67 -4.86 -24.33
CA MET A 99 0.13 -5.86 -25.26
C MET A 99 -0.42 -5.23 -26.55
N LEU A 100 -1.12 -4.10 -26.44
CA LEU A 100 -1.62 -3.35 -27.60
C LEU A 100 -0.46 -2.77 -28.43
N ASN A 101 0.53 -2.18 -27.77
CA ASN A 101 1.64 -1.50 -28.44
C ASN A 101 2.65 -2.47 -29.08
N LYS A 102 2.71 -3.74 -28.64
CA LYS A 102 3.63 -4.74 -29.22
C LYS A 102 3.42 -4.95 -30.73
N GLY A 103 2.18 -4.90 -31.21
CA GLY A 103 1.88 -5.04 -32.64
C GLY A 103 2.38 -3.84 -33.44
N ASP A 104 2.01 -2.64 -32.99
CA ASP A 104 2.36 -1.36 -33.62
C ASP A 104 3.89 -1.13 -33.68
N GLN A 105 4.63 -1.52 -32.63
CA GLN A 105 6.10 -1.42 -32.64
C GLN A 105 6.75 -2.35 -33.66
N ARG A 106 6.20 -3.56 -33.88
CA ARG A 106 6.72 -4.48 -34.90
C ARG A 106 6.50 -3.93 -36.30
N GLU A 107 5.34 -3.36 -36.56
CA GLU A 107 5.01 -2.71 -37.84
C GLU A 107 5.95 -1.53 -38.12
N LYS A 108 6.11 -0.62 -37.15
CA LYS A 108 7.04 0.51 -37.24
C LYS A 108 8.48 0.08 -37.52
N HIS A 109 8.95 -1.00 -36.88
CA HIS A 109 10.28 -1.53 -37.15
C HIS A 109 10.40 -2.15 -38.54
N ALA A 110 9.35 -2.83 -39.03
CA ALA A 110 9.31 -3.36 -40.39
C ALA A 110 9.38 -2.23 -41.43
N ASP A 111 8.58 -1.18 -41.26
CA ASP A 111 8.57 0.00 -42.14
C ASP A 111 9.91 0.71 -42.16
N LEU A 112 10.54 0.90 -40.98
CA LEU A 112 11.88 1.47 -40.91
C LEU A 112 12.89 0.59 -41.67
N GLY A 113 12.79 -0.73 -41.54
CA GLY A 113 13.61 -1.68 -42.29
C GLY A 113 13.43 -1.52 -43.81
N LEU A 114 12.19 -1.41 -44.29
CA LEU A 114 11.87 -1.18 -45.70
C LEU A 114 12.49 0.13 -46.22
N ILE A 115 12.36 1.22 -45.45
CA ILE A 115 12.92 2.53 -45.81
C ILE A 115 14.45 2.45 -45.88
N VAL A 116 15.09 1.82 -44.90
CA VAL A 116 16.55 1.65 -44.87
C VAL A 116 17.04 0.85 -46.07
N MET A 117 16.37 -0.25 -46.43
CA MET A 117 16.71 -1.03 -47.61
C MET A 117 16.54 -0.22 -48.90
N ALA A 118 15.45 0.53 -49.03
CA ALA A 118 15.21 1.38 -50.20
C ALA A 118 16.34 2.42 -50.37
N ILE A 119 16.79 3.02 -49.26
CA ILE A 119 17.90 3.97 -49.28
C ILE A 119 19.22 3.29 -49.67
N ASN A 120 19.52 2.10 -49.15
CA ASN A 120 20.70 1.34 -49.55
C ASN A 120 20.67 1.02 -51.05
N ASN A 121 19.52 0.54 -51.55
CA ASN A 121 19.36 0.21 -52.97
C ASN A 121 19.54 1.43 -53.88
N MET A 122 18.95 2.58 -53.49
CA MET A 122 19.14 3.83 -54.23
C MET A 122 20.59 4.33 -54.18
N ALA A 123 21.23 4.25 -53.02
CA ALA A 123 22.62 4.68 -52.87
C ALA A 123 23.57 3.81 -53.71
N GLU A 124 23.33 2.49 -53.75
CA GLU A 124 24.08 1.55 -54.59
C GLU A 124 23.92 1.86 -56.07
N GLY A 125 22.69 2.17 -56.52
CA GLY A 125 22.43 2.61 -57.90
C GLY A 125 23.05 3.97 -58.26
N CYS A 126 23.35 4.80 -57.26
CA CYS A 126 24.01 6.11 -57.43
C CYS A 126 25.54 6.04 -57.28
N ARG A 127 26.11 4.86 -57.03
CA ARG A 127 27.54 4.68 -56.72
C ARG A 127 28.42 4.95 -57.94
N LYS A 128 29.52 5.67 -57.75
CA LYS A 128 30.59 5.87 -58.74
C LYS A 128 31.72 4.85 -58.51
N TYR A 129 32.56 4.61 -59.52
CA TYR A 129 33.57 3.54 -59.52
C TYR A 129 34.56 3.60 -58.33
N TYR A 130 34.86 4.80 -57.83
CA TYR A 130 35.82 5.02 -56.72
C TYR A 130 35.14 5.19 -55.35
N ASP A 131 33.83 5.01 -55.27
CA ASP A 131 33.12 5.14 -54.00
C ASP A 131 33.30 3.88 -53.14
N PRO A 132 33.33 4.02 -51.80
CA PRO A 132 33.33 2.87 -50.92
C PRO A 132 32.02 2.05 -51.02
N PRO A 133 32.00 0.79 -50.53
CA PRO A 133 30.77 0.00 -50.47
C PRO A 133 29.68 0.67 -49.64
N VAL A 134 28.42 0.56 -50.07
CA VAL A 134 27.28 1.23 -49.41
C VAL A 134 27.08 0.73 -47.98
N GLU A 135 27.45 -0.51 -47.66
CA GLU A 135 27.38 -1.06 -46.30
C GLU A 135 28.25 -0.28 -45.30
N GLN A 136 29.33 0.34 -45.78
CA GLN A 136 30.30 1.06 -44.94
C GLN A 136 30.02 2.56 -44.84
N MET A 137 29.12 3.08 -45.67
CA MET A 137 28.74 4.50 -45.66
C MET A 137 27.77 4.82 -44.52
N LYS A 138 27.89 6.03 -43.94
CA LYS A 138 26.88 6.53 -43.01
C LYS A 138 25.59 6.90 -43.76
N PHE A 139 24.48 6.89 -43.05
CA PHE A 139 23.16 7.15 -43.62
C PHE A 139 23.07 8.54 -44.29
N GLN A 140 23.71 9.54 -43.66
CA GLN A 140 23.80 10.90 -44.17
C GLN A 140 24.54 10.95 -45.51
N ASP A 141 25.63 10.18 -45.64
CA ASP A 141 26.44 10.13 -46.86
C ASP A 141 25.67 9.46 -48.00
N LYS A 142 24.92 8.38 -47.71
CA LYS A 142 24.02 7.72 -48.67
C LYS A 142 22.98 8.68 -49.23
N LEU A 143 22.32 9.43 -48.35
CA LEU A 143 21.29 10.41 -48.75
C LEU A 143 21.89 11.58 -49.54
N LEU A 144 23.07 12.06 -49.15
CA LEU A 144 23.79 13.10 -49.88
C LEU A 144 24.15 12.62 -51.29
N ARG A 145 24.58 11.37 -51.43
CA ARG A 145 24.94 10.77 -52.72
C ARG A 145 23.76 10.64 -53.66
N ILE A 146 22.63 10.16 -53.14
CA ILE A 146 21.36 10.10 -53.90
C ILE A 146 20.97 11.51 -54.37
N LYS A 147 21.07 12.51 -53.49
CA LYS A 147 20.76 13.91 -53.82
C LYS A 147 21.68 14.47 -54.92
N GLU A 148 22.98 14.23 -54.85
CA GLU A 148 23.93 14.64 -55.90
C GLU A 148 23.60 13.97 -57.23
N HIS A 149 23.38 12.65 -57.23
CA HIS A 149 23.04 11.91 -58.45
C HIS A 149 21.76 12.44 -59.11
N LEU A 150 20.75 12.76 -58.32
CA LEU A 150 19.50 13.36 -58.84
C LEU A 150 19.74 14.73 -59.46
N LYS A 151 20.58 15.59 -58.85
CA LYS A 151 20.93 16.89 -59.42
C LYS A 151 21.66 16.75 -60.74
N ASP A 152 22.68 15.88 -60.80
CA ASP A 152 23.45 15.61 -62.01
C ASP A 152 22.50 15.16 -63.15
N ARG A 153 21.56 14.24 -62.86
CA ARG A 153 20.56 13.76 -63.82
C ARG A 153 19.61 14.86 -64.31
N ILE A 154 19.16 15.74 -63.41
CA ILE A 154 18.29 16.86 -63.74
C ILE A 154 19.02 17.84 -64.66
N ASP A 155 20.28 18.16 -64.35
CA ASP A 155 21.08 19.09 -65.14
C ASP A 155 21.39 18.51 -66.52
N VAL A 156 21.73 17.22 -66.61
CA VAL A 156 21.86 16.50 -67.89
C VAL A 156 20.56 16.51 -68.69
N SER A 157 19.41 16.27 -68.04
CA SER A 157 18.10 16.33 -68.71
C SER A 157 17.76 17.72 -69.23
N LYS A 158 18.12 18.80 -68.51
CA LYS A 158 17.92 20.18 -68.97
C LYS A 158 18.83 20.52 -70.14
N MET A 159 20.09 20.07 -70.11
CA MET A 159 21.03 20.26 -71.21
C MET A 159 20.63 19.44 -72.45
N ALA A 160 20.11 18.23 -72.27
CA ALA A 160 19.62 17.38 -73.36
C ALA A 160 18.26 17.84 -73.91
N GLY A 161 17.37 18.37 -73.06
CA GLY A 161 16.06 18.92 -73.45
C GLY A 161 16.12 20.35 -74.00
N GLY A 162 17.20 21.09 -73.75
CA GLY A 162 17.43 22.44 -74.26
C GLY A 162 17.83 22.50 -75.75
N GLY A 163 17.84 21.36 -76.44
CA GLY A 163 18.16 21.24 -77.86
C GLY A 163 16.99 20.91 -78.80
N SER A 164 15.73 20.92 -78.34
CA SER A 164 14.56 20.73 -79.22
C SER A 164 13.41 21.68 -78.89
N THR A 165 13.32 22.75 -79.67
CA THR A 165 12.32 23.82 -79.65
C THR A 165 10.89 23.33 -79.87
N LEU A 166 9.92 23.82 -79.06
CA LEU A 166 8.60 24.19 -79.56
C LEU A 166 7.90 25.21 -78.63
N GLN A 167 7.57 26.34 -79.24
CA GLN A 167 6.69 27.38 -78.74
C GLN A 167 5.28 26.83 -78.46
N SER A 168 4.69 27.28 -77.36
CA SER A 168 3.25 27.51 -77.24
C SER A 168 3.03 28.40 -76.02
N SER A 169 3.10 29.71 -76.24
CA SER A 169 1.97 30.62 -76.10
C SER A 169 1.40 30.65 -74.68
N GLY A 170 1.86 31.66 -73.93
CA GLY A 170 1.09 32.14 -72.79
C GLY A 170 -0.21 32.74 -73.28
N ASP A 171 -1.31 32.28 -72.70
CA ASP A 171 -2.56 33.02 -72.67
C ASP A 171 -2.95 33.17 -71.19
N GLU A 172 -2.76 34.38 -70.68
CA GLU A 172 -3.43 34.85 -69.48
C GLU A 172 -4.93 34.88 -69.76
N ASN A 173 -5.74 34.22 -68.93
CA ASN A 173 -7.16 34.54 -68.88
C ASN A 173 -7.67 34.58 -67.43
N LYS A 174 -7.76 35.81 -66.92
CA LYS A 174 -8.66 36.21 -65.84
C LYS A 174 -10.10 35.99 -66.31
N SER A 175 -10.89 35.15 -65.64
CA SER A 175 -12.29 35.50 -65.36
C SER A 175 -13.04 34.52 -64.45
N ARG A 176 -13.68 35.12 -63.44
CA ARG A 176 -15.07 34.86 -62.99
C ARG A 176 -15.44 33.50 -62.35
N HIS A 177 -15.58 33.56 -61.04
CA HIS A 177 -16.88 33.58 -60.35
C HIS A 177 -18.01 32.74 -60.97
N LYS A 178 -18.39 31.65 -60.30
CA LYS A 178 -19.80 31.29 -60.10
C LYS A 178 -20.00 30.38 -58.90
N LYS A 179 -20.67 30.94 -57.88
CA LYS A 179 -21.51 30.25 -56.91
C LYS A 179 -22.68 29.54 -57.63
N LYS A 180 -23.25 28.56 -56.90
CA LYS A 180 -24.54 27.85 -57.01
C LYS A 180 -24.28 26.35 -57.24
N THR A 181 -24.85 25.43 -56.45
CA THR A 181 -26.07 25.48 -55.64
C THR A 181 -25.97 24.44 -54.54
#